data_AF-A0A2V9QYI1-F1
#
_entry.id   AF-A0A2V9QYI1-F1
#
_cell.length_a   1.000
_cell.length_b   1.000
_cell.length_c   1.000
_cell.angle_alpha   90.00
_cell.angle_beta   90.00
_cell.angle_gamma   90.00
#
_symmetry.space_group_name_H-M   'P 1'
#
loop_
_entity.id
_entity.type
_entity.pdbx_description
1 polymer ?
#
loop_
_entity_poly.entity_id
_entity_poly.type
_entity_poly.pdbx_seq_one_letter_code
_entity_poly.pdbx_strand_id
1 'polypeptide(L)' 'MDHQKALEWLADVLGVNGRTLTIDDTRTTVREWDSLGSLLLLSRLEEDHGIVISADEIEEMDSIKEICDILERKRTFG' A
#
# COMPACT_ATOMS: atom_id res chain seq x y z
N MET A 1 10.70 -6.14 -5.31
CA MET A 1 11.09 -4.99 -4.46
C MET A 1 11.33 -5.60 -3.09
N ASP A 2 12.37 -5.24 -2.33
CA ASP A 2 12.46 -5.75 -0.96
C ASP A 2 11.21 -5.28 -0.17
N HIS A 3 10.59 -6.18 0.59
CA HIS A 3 9.41 -5.88 1.42
C HIS A 3 9.62 -4.63 2.28
N GLN A 4 10.85 -4.39 2.74
CA GLN A 4 11.19 -3.22 3.51
C GLN A 4 11.00 -1.89 2.75
N LYS A 5 11.32 -1.84 1.45
CA LYS A 5 11.09 -0.64 0.64
C LYS A 5 9.60 -0.40 0.37
N ALA A 6 8.82 -1.47 0.23
CA ALA A 6 7.37 -1.35 0.09
C ALA A 6 6.75 -0.79 1.39
N LEU A 7 7.21 -1.28 2.55
CA LEU A 7 6.77 -0.79 3.85
C LEU A 7 7.17 0.67 4.10
N GLU A 8 8.38 1.07 3.73
CA GLU A 8 8.83 2.47 3.80
C GLU A 8 7.98 3.38 2.90
N TRP A 9 7.72 2.95 1.66
CA TRP A 9 6.85 3.69 0.74
C TRP A 9 5.41 3.79 1.26
N LEU A 10 4.84 2.69 1.78
CA LEU A 10 3.52 2.70 2.40
C LEU A 10 3.45 3.65 3.60
N ALA A 11 4.52 3.69 4.41
CA ALA A 11 4.59 4.58 5.56
C ALA A 11 4.59 6.05 5.14
N ASP A 12 5.26 6.37 4.03
CA ASP A 12 5.27 7.73 3.48
C ASP A 12 3.90 8.13 2.91
N VAL A 13 3.28 7.25 2.13
CA VAL A 13 1.95 7.50 1.51
C VAL A 13 0.87 7.70 2.56
N LEU A 14 0.87 6.85 3.60
CA LEU A 14 -0.09 6.93 4.70
C LEU A 14 0.30 8.01 5.73
N GLY A 15 1.42 8.70 5.56
CA GLY A 15 1.88 9.75 6.47
C GLY A 15 2.28 9.23 7.86
N VAL A 16 2.59 7.94 7.99
CA VAL A 16 2.98 7.27 9.23
C VAL A 16 4.49 7.10 9.34
N ASN A 17 5.26 8.03 8.78
CA ASN A 17 6.73 8.06 8.74
C ASN A 17 7.46 7.88 10.11
N GLY A 18 6.74 7.91 11.24
CA GLY A 18 7.26 7.62 12.58
C GLY A 18 6.89 6.24 13.15
N ARG A 19 6.09 5.45 12.43
CA ARG A 19 5.68 4.09 12.80
C ARG A 19 6.32 3.10 11.83
N THR A 20 6.94 2.07 12.39
CA THR A 20 7.37 0.91 11.59
C THR A 20 6.12 0.12 11.19
N LEU A 21 5.74 0.20 9.92
CA LEU A 21 4.75 -0.70 9.34
C LEU A 21 5.34 -2.10 9.19
N THR A 22 4.49 -3.09 9.35
CA THR A 22 4.77 -4.51 9.22
C THR A 22 3.73 -5.13 8.29
N ILE A 23 4.05 -6.30 7.74
CA ILE A 23 3.10 -7.03 6.88
C ILE A 23 1.84 -7.49 7.63
N ASP A 24 1.90 -7.59 8.96
CA ASP A 24 0.78 -7.94 9.83
C ASP A 24 -0.12 -6.73 10.13
N ASP A 25 0.30 -5.51 9.79
CA ASP A 25 -0.55 -4.34 9.92
C ASP A 25 -1.72 -4.43 8.93
N THR A 26 -2.90 -4.13 9.45
CA THR A 26 -4.15 -4.08 8.72
C THR A 26 -4.75 -2.69 8.69
N ARG A 27 -5.74 -2.49 7.83
CA ARG A 27 -6.53 -1.25 7.75
C ARG A 27 -7.15 -0.82 9.08
N THR A 28 -7.45 -1.79 9.96
CA THR A 28 -7.96 -1.49 11.31
C THR A 28 -6.87 -1.05 12.29
N THR A 29 -5.63 -1.50 12.09
CA THR A 29 -4.49 -1.15 12.95
C THR A 29 -3.81 0.15 12.52
N VAL A 30 -3.89 0.52 11.24
CA VAL A 30 -3.33 1.75 10.67
C VAL A 30 -4.47 2.73 10.48
N ARG A 31 -4.63 3.68 11.42
CA ARG A 31 -5.77 4.61 11.43
C ARG A 31 -5.79 5.54 10.22
N GLU A 32 -4.60 5.83 9.70
CA GLU A 32 -4.35 6.67 8.55
C GLU A 32 -4.76 5.99 7.24
N TRP A 33 -4.91 4.66 7.25
CA TRP A 33 -5.47 3.89 6.14
C TRP A 33 -7.01 3.91 6.20
N ASP A 34 -7.61 5.10 6.20
CA ASP A 34 -9.05 5.26 5.99
C ASP A 34 -9.39 5.39 4.49
N SER A 35 -10.63 5.72 4.13
CA SER A 35 -11.04 6.04 2.75
C SER A 35 -10.10 7.01 2.03
N LEU A 36 -9.59 8.07 2.69
CA LEU A 36 -8.64 9.01 2.08
C LEU A 36 -7.26 8.36 1.89
N GLY A 37 -6.80 7.57 2.85
CA GLY A 37 -5.55 6.81 2.75
C GLY A 37 -5.58 5.81 1.59
N SER A 38 -6.70 5.11 1.39
CA SER A 38 -6.91 4.22 0.24
C SER A 38 -6.88 4.97 -1.08
N LEU A 39 -7.47 6.16 -1.17
CA LEU A 39 -7.41 6.98 -2.39
C LEU A 39 -5.98 7.44 -2.69
N LEU A 40 -5.24 7.88 -1.67
CA LEU A 40 -3.83 8.27 -1.81
C LEU A 40 -2.97 7.09 -2.27
N LEU A 41 -3.16 5.91 -1.68
CA LEU A 41 -2.50 4.68 -2.08
C LEU A 41 -2.78 4.35 -3.55
N LEU A 42 -4.03 4.44 -3.98
CA LEU A 42 -4.43 4.17 -5.37
C LEU A 42 -3.71 5.12 -6.33
N SER A 43 -3.76 6.43 -6.07
CA SER A 43 -3.05 7.42 -6.90
C SER A 43 -1.55 7.17 -6.91
N ARG A 44 -0.96 6.84 -5.75
CA ARG A 44 0.48 6.64 -5.63
C ARG A 44 0.95 5.35 -6.31
N LEU A 45 0.18 4.28 -6.24
CA LEU A 45 0.44 3.04 -6.97
C LEU A 45 0.47 3.29 -8.49
N GLU A 46 -0.43 4.11 -8.99
CA GLU A 46 -0.47 4.50 -10.40
C GLU A 46 0.73 5.38 -10.77
N GLU A 47 1.04 6.42 -9.99
CA GLU A 47 2.12 7.36 -10.29
C GLU A 47 3.54 6.78 -10.13
N ASP A 48 3.82 6.11 -9.00
CA ASP A 48 5.17 5.62 -8.67
C ASP A 48 5.47 4.25 -9.31
N HIS A 49 4.43 3.44 -9.56
CA HIS A 49 4.58 2.06 -10.00
C HIS A 49 3.85 1.71 -11.29
N GLY A 50 3.01 2.61 -11.84
CA GLY A 50 2.18 2.31 -13.02
C GLY A 50 1.11 1.25 -12.75
N ILE A 51 0.80 0.99 -11.48
CA ILE A 51 -0.17 -0.03 -11.08
C ILE A 51 -1.53 0.62 -10.96
N VAL A 52 -2.41 0.29 -11.91
CA VAL A 52 -3.82 0.65 -11.83
C VAL A 52 -4.57 -0.48 -11.12
N ILE A 53 -5.26 -0.13 -10.03
CA ILE A 53 -6.22 -0.96 -9.30
C ILE A 53 -7.49 -0.15 -9.08
N SER A 54 -8.63 -0.83 -8.94
CA SER A 54 -9.90 -0.18 -8.68
C SER A 54 -10.06 0.24 -7.21
N ALA A 55 -10.95 1.20 -6.96
CA ALA A 55 -11.29 1.63 -5.60
C ALA A 55 -11.85 0.46 -4.77
N ASP A 56 -12.69 -0.38 -5.37
CA ASP A 56 -13.21 -1.59 -4.74
C ASP A 56 -12.08 -2.56 -4.35
N GLU A 57 -11.11 -2.82 -5.25
CA GLU A 57 -9.98 -3.70 -4.96
C GLU A 57 -9.15 -3.20 -3.76
N ILE A 58 -8.89 -1.89 -3.65
CA ILE A 58 -8.14 -1.35 -2.51
C ILE A 58 -8.97 -1.28 -1.22
N GLU A 59 -10.30 -1.18 -1.32
CA GLU A 59 -11.18 -1.28 -0.15
C GLU A 59 -11.36 -2.72 0.36
N GLU A 60 -11.24 -3.70 -0.55
CA GLU A 60 -11.22 -5.13 -0.20
C GLU A 60 -9.90 -5.57 0.43
N MET A 61 -8.81 -4.83 0.22
CA MET A 61 -7.53 -5.07 0.90
C MET A 61 -7.63 -4.74 2.38
N ASP A 62 -7.31 -5.72 3.21
CA ASP A 62 -7.30 -5.54 4.66
C ASP A 62 -5.88 -5.49 5.22
N SER A 63 -4.87 -6.01 4.50
CA SER A 63 -3.49 -6.13 4.99
C SER A 63 -2.46 -5.43 4.11
N ILE A 64 -1.46 -4.84 4.76
CA ILE A 64 -0.25 -4.30 4.13
C ILE A 64 0.46 -5.38 3.28
N LYS A 65 0.38 -6.65 3.70
CA LYS A 65 0.92 -7.78 2.94
C LYS A 65 0.34 -7.85 1.52
N GLU A 66 -0.96 -7.63 1.35
CA GLU A 66 -1.61 -7.73 0.04
C GLU A 66 -1.08 -6.66 -0.92
N ILE A 67 -0.82 -5.44 -0.42
CA ILE A 67 -0.22 -4.37 -1.20
C ILE A 67 1.21 -4.72 -1.60
N CYS A 68 2.02 -5.23 -0.65
CA CYS A 68 3.36 -5.72 -0.94
C CYS A 68 3.36 -6.82 -2.01
N ASP A 69 2.46 -7.80 -1.88
CA ASP A 69 2.31 -8.90 -2.84
C ASP A 69 1.96 -8.39 -4.25
N ILE A 70 1.11 -7.35 -4.35
CA ILE A 70 0.77 -6.71 -5.64
C ILE A 70 1.96 -5.98 -6.24
N LEU A 71 2.69 -5.21 -5.41
CA LEU A 71 3.90 -4.52 -5.81
C LEU A 71 4.96 -5.49 -6.35
N GLU A 72 5.08 -6.68 -5.75
CA GLU A 72 5.97 -7.73 -6.25
C GLU A 72 5.46 -8.41 -7.52
N ARG A 73 4.16 -8.77 -7.56
CA ARG A 73 3.55 -9.46 -8.70
C ARG A 73 3.58 -8.63 -9.98
N LYS A 74 3.14 -7.37 -9.91
CA LYS A 74 3.00 -6.52 -11.11
C LYS A 74 4.34 -5.97 -11.61
N ARG A 75 5.38 -5.91 -10.77
CA ARG A 75 6.78 -5.63 -11.19
C ARG A 75 7.36 -6.67 -12.14
N THR A 76 6.86 -7.90 -12.11
CA THR A 76 7.39 -9.00 -12.95
C THR A 76 6.86 -8.93 -14.39
N PHE A 77 5.89 -8.05 -14.66
CA PHE A 77 5.28 -7.84 -15.98
C PHE A 77 5.64 -6.50 -16.65
N GLY A 78 6.65 -5.79 -16.13
CA GLY A 78 7.20 -4.56 -16.72
C GLY A 78 8.52 -4.78 -17.44
#